data_AF-R7M8X3-F1
#
_entry.id   AF-R7M8X3-F1
#
_cell.length_a   1.000
_cell.length_b   1.000
_cell.length_c   1.000
_cell.angle_alpha   90.00
_cell.angle_beta   90.00
_cell.angle_gamma   90.00
#
_symmetry.space_group_name_H-M   'P 1'
#
loop_
_entity.id
_entity.type
_entity.pdbx_description
1 polymer ?
#
loop_
_entity_poly.entity_id
_entity_poly.type
_entity_poly.pdbx_seq_one_letter_code
_entity_poly.pdbx_strand_id
1 'polypeptide(L)' 'MAGCKKTSAGIASKASEVLRDGRSSARTKSIAGSALSQRQPKHSHKKK' A
#
# COMPACT_ATOMS: atom_id res chain seq x y z
N MET A 1 1.15 18.36 -8.41
CA MET A 1 0.83 17.96 -7.03
C MET A 1 2.08 17.36 -6.41
N ALA A 2 2.72 18.14 -5.56
CA ALA A 2 4.04 17.88 -4.99
C ALA A 2 3.99 16.88 -3.83
N GLY A 3 5.02 16.01 -3.78
CA GLY A 3 5.31 15.12 -2.65
C GLY A 3 4.57 13.79 -2.70
N CYS A 4 5.10 12.82 -3.44
CA CYS A 4 4.65 11.43 -3.31
C CYS A 4 5.09 10.88 -1.94
N LYS A 5 4.24 11.04 -0.93
CA LYS A 5 4.40 10.41 0.38
C LYS A 5 4.29 8.90 0.15
N LYS A 6 5.44 8.24 0.15
CA LYS A 6 5.55 6.80 -0.12
C LYS A 6 5.43 6.04 1.18
N THR A 7 4.59 5.03 1.19
CA THR A 7 4.62 4.02 2.23
C THR A 7 5.94 3.26 2.14
N SER A 8 6.65 3.13 3.26
CA SER A 8 7.93 2.42 3.32
C SER A 8 7.75 0.93 3.00
N ALA A 9 8.81 0.29 2.52
CA ALA A 9 8.76 -1.13 2.13
C ALA A 9 8.30 -2.04 3.26
N GLY A 10 8.71 -1.78 4.51
CA GLY A 10 8.29 -2.58 5.67
C GLY A 10 6.80 -2.44 5.99
N ILE A 11 6.24 -1.21 5.88
CA ILE A 11 4.80 -0.99 6.12
C ILE A 11 3.99 -1.64 4.99
N ALA A 12 4.47 -1.58 3.75
CA ALA A 12 3.82 -2.26 2.64
C ALA A 12 3.78 -3.78 2.83
N SER A 13 4.89 -4.41 3.24
CA SER A 13 4.91 -5.86 3.51
C SER A 13 3.90 -6.25 4.58
N LYS A 14 3.85 -5.50 5.68
CA LYS A 14 2.86 -5.71 6.76
C LYS A 14 1.42 -5.52 6.26
N ALA A 15 1.17 -4.50 5.44
CA ALA A 15 -0.14 -4.27 4.84
C ALA A 15 -0.55 -5.42 3.90
N SER A 16 0.37 -5.96 3.10
CA SER A 16 0.12 -7.15 2.28
C SER A 16 -0.17 -8.39 3.13
N GLU A 17 0.54 -8.57 4.24
CA GLU A 17 0.30 -9.68 5.17
C GLU A 17 -1.09 -9.56 5.82
N VAL A 18 -1.48 -8.36 6.23
CA VAL A 18 -2.81 -8.06 6.80
C VAL A 18 -3.95 -8.33 5.80
N LEU A 19 -3.74 -8.09 4.51
CA LEU A 19 -4.73 -8.42 3.47
C LEU A 19 -4.84 -9.94 3.24
N ARG A 20 -3.72 -10.65 3.42
CA ARG A 20 -3.64 -12.11 3.23
C ARG A 20 -4.09 -12.88 4.47
N ASP A 21 -3.95 -12.30 5.64
CA ASP A 21 -4.44 -12.88 6.89
C ASP A 21 -5.97 -12.74 6.97
N GLY A 22 -6.65 -13.89 7.01
CA GLY A 22 -8.10 -13.97 7.04
C GLY A 22 -8.74 -13.42 8.31
N ARG A 23 -7.95 -13.19 9.38
CA ARG A 23 -8.43 -12.74 10.69
C ARG A 23 -8.52 -11.22 10.81
N SER A 24 -8.06 -10.47 9.80
CA SER A 24 -8.15 -9.01 9.80
C SER A 24 -9.53 -8.48 9.42
N SER A 25 -10.03 -7.54 10.23
CA SER A 25 -11.34 -6.88 10.03
C SER A 25 -11.40 -6.09 8.72
N ALA A 26 -12.60 -5.91 8.17
CA ALA A 26 -12.81 -5.18 6.91
C ALA A 26 -12.19 -3.77 6.92
N ARG A 27 -12.32 -3.04 8.04
CA ARG A 27 -11.71 -1.72 8.24
C ARG A 27 -10.18 -1.76 8.11
N THR A 28 -9.54 -2.76 8.71
CA THR A 28 -8.08 -2.93 8.66
C THR A 28 -7.61 -3.26 7.24
N LYS A 29 -8.38 -4.09 6.52
CA LYS A 29 -8.12 -4.41 5.11
C LYS A 29 -8.22 -3.17 4.22
N SER A 30 -9.22 -2.31 4.43
CA SER A 30 -9.33 -1.04 3.70
C SER A 30 -8.12 -0.12 3.95
N ILE A 31 -7.68 0.01 5.20
CA ILE A 31 -6.50 0.82 5.55
C ILE A 31 -5.22 0.25 4.92
N ALA A 32 -5.05 -1.07 4.95
CA ALA A 32 -3.94 -1.76 4.33
C ALA A 32 -3.92 -1.59 2.80
N GLY A 33 -5.08 -1.64 2.15
CA GLY A 33 -5.24 -1.35 0.73
C GLY A 33 -4.84 0.08 0.38
N SER A 34 -5.28 1.08 1.16
CA SER A 34 -4.88 2.47 0.97
C SER A 34 -3.36 2.66 1.15
N ALA A 35 -2.75 1.99 2.13
CA ALA A 35 -1.30 2.03 2.35
C ALA A 35 -0.52 1.40 1.18
N LEU A 36 -1.03 0.32 0.57
CA LEU A 36 -0.41 -0.27 -0.61
C LEU A 36 -0.55 0.61 -1.86
N SER A 37 -1.68 1.30 -2.03
CA SER A 37 -1.87 2.24 -3.13
C SER A 37 -0.91 3.43 -3.06
N GLN A 38 -0.56 3.86 -1.85
CA GLN A 38 0.42 4.92 -1.60
C GLN A 38 1.88 4.43 -1.70
N ARG A 39 2.12 3.12 -1.73
CA ARG A 39 3.43 2.55 -2.01
C ARG A 39 3.70 2.66 -3.51
N GLN A 40 4.39 3.70 -3.94
CA GLN A 40 4.72 3.88 -5.35
C GLN A 40 5.50 2.68 -5.89
N PRO A 41 5.09 2.09 -7.04
CA PRO A 41 5.95 1.16 -7.75
C PRO A 41 7.20 1.91 -8.21
N LYS A 42 8.35 1.24 -8.20
CA LYS A 42 9.63 1.80 -8.70
C LYS A 42 9.59 2.21 -10.18
N HIS A 43 8.47 2.02 -10.88
CA HIS A 43 8.31 2.22 -12.31
C HIS A 43 6.96 2.91 -12.63
N SER A 44 6.83 4.21 -12.37
CA SER A 44 5.68 4.99 -12.85
C SER A 44 6.09 6.34 -13.44
N HIS A 45 7.03 6.28 -14.39
CA HIS A 45 7.02 7.12 -15.58
C HIS A 45 6.90 6.19 -16.78
N LYS A 46 5.68 5.78 -17.13
CA LYS A 46 5.37 5.42 -18.51
C LYS A 46 4.02 6.05 -18.83
N LYS A 47 4.11 7.31 -19.23
CA LYS A 47 3.06 7.94 -20.02
C LYS A 47 2.92 7.14 -21.32
N LYS A 48 1.71 6.74 -21.65
CA LYS A 48 1.20 6.75 -23.01
C LYS A 48 -0.15 7.44 -22.96
#